data_AF-A0A1P8YIN2-F1
#
_entry.id   AF-A0A1P8YIN2-F1
#
_cell.length_a   1.000
_cell.length_b   1.000
_cell.length_c   1.000
_cell.angle_alpha   90.00
_cell.angle_beta   90.00
_cell.angle_gamma   90.00
#
_symmetry.space_group_name_H-M   'P 1'
#
loop_
_entity.id
_entity.type
_entity.pdbx_description
1 polymer ?
#
loop_
_entity_poly.entity_id
_entity_poly.type
_entity_poly.pdbx_seq_one_letter_code
_entity_poly.pdbx_strand_id
1 'polypeptide(L)'
;MWVDPDGLRSAAPRFEAVADALDRTRTQLSGALQAEGASWGSDETGAAFAEGYVPGADSAVDGLLKVAEAMRAIAGAVTETADAFDGSDRGFAGSLGGPA
;
A
#
# COMPACT_ATOMS: atom_id res chain seq x y z
N MET A 1 28.90 0.60 -6.99
CA MET A 1 27.84 0.24 -6.03
C MET A 1 27.10 -0.92 -6.64
N TRP A 2 27.22 -2.12 -6.09
CA TRP A 2 26.53 -3.31 -6.61
C TRP A 2 25.21 -3.42 -5.84
N VAL A 3 24.09 -3.37 -6.56
CA VAL A 3 22.75 -3.60 -5.98
C VAL A 3 22.54 -5.11 -6.01
N ASP A 4 22.15 -5.69 -4.88
CA ASP A 4 21.73 -7.10 -4.77
C ASP A 4 20.28 -7.21 -5.26
N PRO A 5 20.03 -7.69 -6.51
CA PRO A 5 18.70 -7.73 -7.09
C PRO A 5 17.81 -8.77 -6.39
N ASP A 6 18.40 -9.86 -5.91
CA ASP A 6 17.71 -10.90 -5.16
C ASP A 6 17.28 -10.40 -3.78
N GLY A 7 18.14 -9.61 -3.13
CA GLY A 7 17.83 -8.88 -1.90
C GLY A 7 16.63 -7.93 -2.08
N LEU A 8 16.62 -7.15 -3.16
CA LEU A 8 15.51 -6.27 -3.52
C LEU A 8 14.21 -7.06 -3.79
N ARG A 9 14.30 -8.12 -4.59
CA ARG A 9 13.15 -8.97 -4.94
C ARG A 9 12.57 -9.68 -3.70
N SER A 10 13.40 -10.00 -2.71
CA SER A 10 12.95 -10.54 -1.41
C SER A 10 12.21 -9.52 -0.53
N ALA A 11 12.40 -8.22 -0.77
CA ALA A 11 11.79 -7.15 0.01
C ALA A 11 10.38 -6.79 -0.48
N ALA A 12 10.12 -6.87 -1.78
CA ALA A 12 8.79 -6.56 -2.36
C ALA A 12 7.63 -7.33 -1.71
N PRO A 13 7.71 -8.65 -1.46
CA PRO A 13 6.64 -9.38 -0.78
C PRO A 13 6.33 -8.89 0.64
N ARG A 14 7.31 -8.29 1.33
CA ARG A 14 7.10 -7.73 2.67
C ARG A 14 6.27 -6.45 2.61
N PHE A 15 6.52 -5.60 1.62
CA PHE A 15 5.72 -4.39 1.40
C PHE A 15 4.29 -4.72 0.99
N GLU A 16 4.10 -5.73 0.12
CA GLU A 16 2.75 -6.24 -0.21
C GLU A 16 2.03 -6.79 1.03
N ALA A 17 2.71 -7.57 1.87
CA ALA A 17 2.11 -8.11 3.10
C ALA A 17 1.67 -7.00 4.08
N VAL A 18 2.44 -5.91 4.16
CA VAL A 18 2.06 -4.73 4.96
C VAL A 18 0.88 -4.00 4.33
N ALA A 19 0.86 -3.82 3.02
CA ALA A 19 -0.27 -3.23 2.31
C ALA A 19 -1.56 -4.02 2.55
N ASP A 20 -1.51 -5.35 2.45
CA ASP A 20 -2.64 -6.23 2.72
C ASP A 20 -3.12 -6.15 4.17
N ALA A 21 -2.19 -6.05 5.13
CA ALA A 21 -2.53 -5.87 6.54
C ALA A 21 -3.25 -4.52 6.79
N LEU A 22 -2.79 -3.46 6.14
CA LEU A 22 -3.43 -2.14 6.20
C LEU A 22 -4.82 -2.18 5.57
N ASP A 23 -4.99 -2.83 4.41
CA ASP A 23 -6.30 -2.97 3.74
C ASP A 23 -7.31 -3.78 4.58
N ARG A 24 -6.85 -4.84 5.24
CA ARG A 24 -7.68 -5.60 6.18
C ARG A 24 -8.11 -4.74 7.36
N THR A 25 -7.20 -3.95 7.91
CA THR A 25 -7.47 -3.04 9.04
C THR A 25 -8.46 -1.95 8.63
N ARG A 26 -8.26 -1.36 7.45
CA ARG A 26 -9.18 -0.40 6.83
C ARG A 26 -10.59 -0.99 6.69
N THR A 27 -10.68 -2.20 6.16
CA THR A 27 -11.97 -2.89 5.96
C THR A 27 -12.67 -3.17 7.28
N GLN A 28 -11.93 -3.60 8.31
CA GLN A 28 -12.48 -3.81 9.65
C GLN A 28 -12.96 -2.51 10.29
N LEU A 29 -12.17 -1.43 10.20
CA LEU A 29 -12.53 -0.11 10.72
C LEU A 29 -13.79 0.41 10.02
N SER A 30 -13.83 0.40 8.69
CA SER A 30 -15.00 0.84 7.92
C SER A 30 -16.24 0.01 8.25
N GLY A 31 -16.09 -1.32 8.40
CA GLY A 31 -17.18 -2.19 8.82
C GLY A 31 -17.70 -1.88 10.22
N ALA A 32 -16.81 -1.63 11.19
CA ALA A 32 -17.19 -1.24 12.55
C ALA A 32 -17.94 0.10 12.57
N LEU A 33 -17.42 1.11 11.86
CA LEU A 33 -18.06 2.42 11.75
C LEU A 33 -19.45 2.34 11.11
N GLN A 34 -19.61 1.56 10.05
CA GLN A 34 -20.91 1.33 9.42
C GLN A 34 -21.88 0.54 10.32
N ALA A 35 -21.37 -0.42 11.09
CA ALA A 35 -22.18 -1.22 12.01
C ALA A 35 -22.68 -0.41 13.21
N GLU A 36 -21.89 0.55 13.71
CA GLU A 36 -22.36 1.49 14.73
C GLU A 36 -23.41 2.44 14.17
N GLY A 37 -23.25 2.93 12.93
CA GLY A 37 -24.19 3.85 12.31
C GLY A 37 -24.36 5.15 13.10
N ALA A 38 -25.50 5.83 12.93
CA ALA A 38 -25.79 7.08 13.64
C ALA A 38 -26.30 6.83 15.07
N SER A 39 -25.41 6.36 15.96
CA SER A 39 -25.70 6.10 17.38
C SER A 39 -26.12 7.34 18.18
N TRP A 40 -25.89 8.54 17.63
CA TRP A 40 -26.06 9.84 18.27
C TRP A 40 -27.44 10.49 18.05
N GLY A 41 -28.36 9.81 17.36
CA GLY A 41 -29.72 10.32 17.11
C GLY A 41 -29.78 11.42 16.03
N SER A 42 -30.99 11.87 15.71
CA SER A 42 -31.24 12.88 14.66
C SER A 42 -31.68 14.24 15.22
N ASP A 43 -31.49 14.48 16.53
CA ASP A 43 -31.72 15.79 17.13
C ASP A 43 -30.54 16.74 16.88
N GLU A 44 -30.68 18.00 17.30
CA GLU A 44 -29.66 19.03 17.08
C GLU A 44 -28.29 18.65 17.69
N THR A 45 -28.30 17.95 18.83
CA THR A 45 -27.08 17.45 19.48
C THR A 45 -26.44 16.33 18.66
N GLY A 46 -27.25 15.39 18.17
CA GLY A 46 -26.80 14.32 17.29
C GLY A 46 -26.24 14.83 15.96
N ALA A 47 -26.88 15.84 15.37
CA ALA A 47 -26.38 16.49 14.15
C ALA A 47 -25.02 17.16 14.38
N ALA A 48 -24.86 17.92 15.47
CA ALA A 48 -23.59 18.56 15.82
C ALA A 48 -22.47 17.54 16.10
N PHE A 49 -22.79 16.41 16.70
CA PHE A 49 -21.83 15.33 16.90
C PHE A 49 -21.41 14.70 15.55
N ALA A 50 -22.38 14.43 14.67
CA ALA A 50 -22.13 13.88 13.33
C ALA A 50 -21.18 14.76 12.51
N GLU A 51 -21.39 16.08 12.53
CA GLU A 51 -20.58 17.05 11.78
C GLU A 51 -19.09 17.00 12.17
N GLY A 52 -18.77 16.72 13.43
CA GLY A 52 -17.40 16.56 13.88
C GLY A 52 -16.86 15.14 13.68
N TYR A 53 -17.68 14.13 13.96
CA TYR A 53 -17.24 12.73 13.99
C TYR A 53 -17.10 12.12 12.60
N VAL A 54 -18.11 12.25 11.74
CA VAL A 54 -18.19 11.55 10.45
C VAL A 54 -17.00 11.91 9.54
N PRO A 55 -16.63 13.18 9.35
CA PRO A 55 -15.48 13.52 8.50
C PRO A 55 -14.15 12.98 9.06
N GLY A 56 -14.01 12.93 10.39
CA GLY A 56 -12.82 12.37 11.04
C GLY A 56 -12.71 10.85 10.83
N ALA A 57 -13.83 10.15 10.95
CA ALA A 57 -13.92 8.72 10.72
C ALA A 57 -13.61 8.37 9.25
N ASP A 58 -14.20 9.10 8.30
CA ASP A 58 -13.94 8.92 6.86
C ASP A 58 -12.47 9.21 6.53
N SER A 59 -11.91 10.29 7.06
CA SER A 59 -10.50 10.65 6.86
C SER A 59 -9.54 9.58 7.39
N ALA A 60 -9.88 8.92 8.50
CA ALA A 60 -9.08 7.82 9.04
C ALA A 60 -9.09 6.59 8.11
N VAL A 61 -10.27 6.23 7.59
CA VAL A 61 -10.42 5.12 6.61
C VAL A 61 -9.66 5.42 5.32
N ASP A 62 -9.79 6.64 4.79
CA ASP A 62 -9.07 7.07 3.60
C ASP A 62 -7.55 7.16 3.81
N GLY A 63 -7.12 7.56 5.01
CA GLY A 63 -5.71 7.59 5.38
C GLY A 63 -5.09 6.19 5.32
N LEU A 64 -5.77 5.18 5.87
CA LEU A 64 -5.33 3.79 5.80
C LEU A 64 -5.21 3.29 4.36
N LEU A 65 -6.17 3.66 3.48
CA LEU A 65 -6.11 3.32 2.05
C LEU A 65 -4.86 3.90 1.40
N LYS A 66 -4.60 5.20 1.60
CA LYS A 66 -3.44 5.89 1.01
C LYS A 66 -2.10 5.27 1.44
N VAL A 67 -1.99 4.86 2.70
CA VAL A 67 -0.77 4.18 3.18
C VAL A 67 -0.63 2.80 2.54
N ALA A 68 -1.72 2.04 2.40
CA ALA A 68 -1.69 0.75 1.71
C ALA A 68 -1.25 0.90 0.25
N GLU A 69 -1.81 1.87 -0.48
CA GLU A 69 -1.44 2.19 -1.86
C GLU A 69 0.05 2.59 -1.98
N ALA A 70 0.55 3.42 -1.07
CA ALA A 70 1.96 3.80 -1.03
C ALA A 70 2.88 2.58 -0.83
N MET A 71 2.49 1.63 0.02
CA MET A 71 3.26 0.40 0.23
C MET A 71 3.28 -0.49 -1.01
N ARG A 72 2.16 -0.62 -1.74
CA ARG A 72 2.11 -1.33 -3.02
C ARG A 72 2.95 -0.65 -4.10
N ALA A 73 2.92 0.68 -4.15
CA ALA A 73 3.75 1.45 -5.08
C ALA A 73 5.25 1.22 -4.83
N ILE A 74 5.67 1.16 -3.56
CA ILE A 74 7.05 0.83 -3.18
C ILE A 74 7.39 -0.61 -3.61
N ALA A 75 6.50 -1.58 -3.37
CA ALA A 75 6.71 -2.97 -3.78
C ALA A 75 6.89 -3.10 -5.31
N GLY A 76 6.06 -2.39 -6.08
CA GLY A 76 6.16 -2.31 -7.54
C GLY A 76 7.50 -1.73 -7.99
N ALA A 77 7.87 -0.55 -7.47
CA ALA A 77 9.13 0.11 -7.84
C ALA A 77 10.37 -0.75 -7.50
N VAL A 78 10.34 -1.47 -6.38
CA VAL A 78 11.40 -2.40 -5.99
C VAL A 78 11.50 -3.58 -6.98
N THR A 79 10.37 -4.13 -7.40
CA THR A 79 10.33 -5.24 -8.35
C THR A 79 10.81 -4.80 -9.73
N GLU A 80 10.33 -3.66 -10.23
CA GLU A 80 10.75 -3.08 -11.51
C GLU A 80 12.26 -2.79 -11.53
N THR A 81 12.80 -2.27 -10.41
CA THR A 81 14.24 -2.02 -10.29
C THR A 81 15.03 -3.32 -10.39
N ALA A 82 14.60 -4.38 -9.68
CA ALA A 82 15.26 -5.69 -9.75
C ALA A 82 15.24 -6.28 -11.17
N ASP A 83 14.09 -6.18 -11.85
CA ASP A 83 13.93 -6.67 -13.23
C ASP A 83 14.80 -5.89 -14.24
N ALA A 84 14.94 -4.57 -14.06
CA ALA A 84 15.79 -3.73 -14.89
C ALA A 84 17.29 -4.07 -14.74
N PHE A 85 17.73 -4.43 -13.52
CA PHE A 85 19.09 -4.89 -13.26
C PHE A 85 19.36 -6.25 -13.93
N ASP A 86 18.47 -7.22 -13.79
CA ASP A 86 18.58 -8.54 -14.45
C ASP A 86 18.63 -8.42 -15.98
N GLY A 87 17.78 -7.55 -16.55
CA GLY A 87 17.73 -7.32 -18.00
C GLY A 87 19.02 -6.69 -18.53
N SER A 88 19.58 -5.74 -17.78
CA SER A 88 20.85 -5.10 -18.12
C SER A 88 22.01 -6.10 -18.07
N ASP A 89 22.10 -6.90 -16.99
CA ASP A 89 23.17 -7.90 -16.83
C ASP A 89 23.13 -8.96 -17.93
N ARG A 90 21.94 -9.50 -18.25
CA ARG A 90 21.77 -10.45 -19.38
C ARG A 90 22.10 -9.83 -20.73
N GLY A 91 21.75 -8.56 -20.95
CA GLY A 91 22.10 -7.84 -22.18
C GLY A 91 23.61 -7.67 -22.36
N PHE A 92 24.33 -7.36 -21.27
CA PHE A 92 25.79 -7.28 -21.28
C PHE A 92 26.45 -8.65 -21.45
N ALA A 93 25.97 -9.69 -20.75
CA ALA A 93 26.46 -11.05 -20.90
C ALA A 93 26.24 -11.59 -22.33
N GLY A 94 25.11 -11.28 -22.95
CA GLY A 94 24.83 -11.62 -24.36
C GLY A 94 25.73 -10.87 -25.34
N SER A 95 26.08 -9.62 -25.05
CA SER A 95 26.99 -8.79 -25.86
C SER A 95 28.45 -9.28 -25.77
N LEU A 96 28.89 -9.72 -24.59
CA LEU A 96 30.24 -10.26 -24.38
C LEU A 96 30.39 -11.73 -24.80
N GLY A 97 29.28 -12.44 -25.05
CA GLY A 97 29.26 -13.84 -25.49
C GLY A 97 29.01 -14.06 -26.99
N GLY A 98 28.87 -13.00 -27.79
CA GLY A 98 28.70 -13.10 -29.25
C GLY A 98 30.00 -13.49 -29.97
N PRO A 99 29.96 -14.37 -31.00
CA PRO A 99 31.17 -14.86 -31.65
C PRO A 99 31.89 -13.72 -32.39
N ALA A 100 33.21 -13.65 -32.16
CA ALA A 100 34.16 -12.84 -32.94
C ALA A 100 34.26 -13.31 -34.40
#